data_AF-A0AB37QTA8-F1
#
_entry.id   AF-A0AB37QTA8-F1
#
_cell.length_a   1.000
_cell.length_b   1.000
_cell.length_c   1.000
_cell.angle_alpha   90.00
_cell.angle_beta   90.00
_cell.angle_gamma   90.00
#
_symmetry.space_group_name_H-M   'P 1'
#
loop_
_entity.id
_entity.type
_entity.pdbx_description
1 polymer ?
#
loop_
_entity_poly.entity_id
_entity_poly.type
_entity_poly.pdbx_seq_one_letter_code
_entity_poly.pdbx_strand_id
1 'polypeptide(L)'
;MRRIIKGIEPAPFIEWKARANEDWKPAYPTLQNPQKRELHDDLLHEQNFSCCYYGREIDLDNSHIGHFRPQEGYLLLALEYSNLHTSCLRKTKLGNPLHCGHYKSNWFDESLHISPYGRKLRATVPLSADRKNSKLSRKSSRRNNDRKACTRHCLPDKTTLGSHHRFF
;
A
#
# COMPACT_ATOMS: atom_id res chain seq x y z
N MET A 1 5.54 -12.64 -12.69
CA MET A 1 6.29 -11.37 -12.61
C MET A 1 7.29 -11.33 -13.75
N ARG A 2 7.24 -10.31 -14.60
CA ARG A 2 8.27 -10.08 -15.62
C ARG A 2 9.49 -9.48 -14.92
N ARG A 3 10.69 -9.93 -15.30
CA ARG A 3 11.93 -9.30 -14.83
C ARG A 3 12.00 -7.88 -15.38
N ILE A 4 12.17 -6.90 -14.51
CA ILE A 4 12.39 -5.51 -14.89
C ILE A 4 13.89 -5.31 -15.09
N ILE A 5 14.25 -4.65 -16.19
CA ILE A 5 15.61 -4.23 -16.52
C ILE A 5 15.58 -2.71 -16.50
N LYS A 6 16.27 -2.09 -15.53
CA LYS A 6 16.31 -0.63 -15.44
C LYS A 6 17.07 -0.05 -16.64
N GLY A 7 16.49 0.95 -17.27
CA GLY A 7 17.14 1.78 -18.26
C GLY A 7 17.90 2.93 -17.61
N ILE A 8 18.20 3.93 -18.45
CA ILE A 8 18.76 5.20 -18.00
C ILE A 8 17.65 5.99 -17.31
N GLU A 9 18.00 6.65 -16.20
CA GLU A 9 17.08 7.55 -15.52
C GLU A 9 16.59 8.66 -16.47
N PRO A 10 15.27 8.94 -16.55
CA PRO A 10 14.76 9.91 -17.51
C PRO A 10 15.31 11.32 -17.31
N ALA A 11 15.69 11.98 -18.40
CA ALA A 11 16.26 13.32 -18.38
C ALA A 11 15.37 14.35 -17.61
N PRO A 12 14.03 14.39 -17.79
CA PRO A 12 13.18 15.32 -17.04
C PRO A 12 13.27 15.12 -15.52
N PHE A 13 13.44 13.88 -15.07
CA PHE A 13 13.57 13.57 -13.65
C PHE A 13 14.96 13.94 -13.09
N ILE A 14 16.03 13.70 -13.87
CA ILE A 14 17.39 14.17 -13.55
C ILE A 14 17.41 15.69 -13.42
N GLU A 15 16.89 16.40 -14.43
CA GLU A 15 16.82 17.85 -14.46
C GLU A 15 16.01 18.40 -13.28
N TRP A 16 14.89 17.76 -12.93
CA TRP A 16 14.12 18.15 -11.75
C TRP A 16 14.91 18.00 -10.45
N LYS A 17 15.61 16.88 -10.24
CA LYS A 17 16.48 16.70 -9.07
C LYS A 17 17.61 17.74 -9.04
N ALA A 18 18.15 18.12 -10.20
CA ALA A 18 19.23 19.10 -10.33
C ALA A 18 18.81 20.54 -10.00
N ARG A 19 17.52 20.85 -9.88
CA ARG A 19 17.03 22.18 -9.43
C ARG A 19 17.24 22.44 -7.93
N ALA A 20 17.86 21.52 -7.20
CA ALA A 20 18.21 21.68 -5.80
C ALA A 20 19.02 22.97 -5.59
N ASN A 21 18.63 23.76 -4.59
CA ASN A 21 19.28 25.01 -4.21
C ASN A 21 19.27 25.15 -2.67
N GLU A 22 19.55 26.33 -2.14
CA GLU A 22 19.57 26.57 -0.69
C GLU A 22 18.18 26.48 -0.06
N ASP A 23 17.15 26.99 -0.76
CA ASP A 23 15.78 27.05 -0.26
C ASP A 23 14.99 25.75 -0.47
N TRP A 24 15.43 24.91 -1.42
CA TRP A 24 14.71 23.71 -1.81
C TRP A 24 15.63 22.53 -2.13
N LYS A 25 15.27 21.36 -1.61
CA LYS A 25 15.90 20.07 -1.94
C LYS A 25 14.84 19.09 -2.48
N PRO A 26 15.18 18.30 -3.50
CA PRO A 26 14.26 17.30 -4.04
C PRO A 26 14.00 16.22 -2.99
N ALA A 27 12.72 15.98 -2.72
CA ALA A 27 12.26 14.85 -1.92
C ALA A 27 11.02 14.23 -2.57
N TYR A 28 10.79 12.94 -2.38
CA TYR A 28 9.63 12.28 -2.98
C TYR A 28 8.27 12.95 -2.68
N PRO A 29 7.99 13.48 -1.47
CA PRO A 29 6.77 14.25 -1.20
C PRO A 29 6.63 15.53 -2.05
N THR A 30 7.76 16.13 -2.46
CA THR A 30 7.80 17.34 -3.30
C THR A 30 7.70 17.03 -4.80
N LEU A 31 7.79 15.76 -5.20
CA LEU A 31 7.61 15.34 -6.58
C LEU A 31 6.12 15.41 -6.96
N GLN A 32 5.76 16.42 -7.75
CA GLN A 32 4.40 16.71 -8.19
C GLN A 32 4.31 16.72 -9.72
N ASN A 33 3.09 16.88 -10.26
CA ASN A 33 2.91 17.05 -11.70
C ASN A 33 3.47 18.41 -12.15
N PRO A 34 4.08 18.51 -13.36
CA PRO A 34 4.11 17.47 -14.40
C PRO A 34 5.16 16.36 -14.23
N GLN A 35 6.24 16.59 -13.49
CA GLN A 35 7.40 15.68 -13.40
C GLN A 35 7.03 14.29 -12.88
N LYS A 36 6.11 14.22 -11.90
CA LYS A 36 5.61 12.94 -11.38
C LYS A 36 4.89 12.12 -12.45
N ARG A 37 4.12 12.79 -13.32
CA ARG A 37 3.37 12.12 -14.40
C ARG A 37 4.32 11.60 -15.47
N GLU A 38 5.31 12.41 -15.85
CA GLU A 38 6.35 12.03 -16.81
C GLU A 38 7.15 10.82 -16.29
N LEU A 39 7.65 10.88 -15.05
CA LEU A 39 8.34 9.74 -14.44
C LEU A 39 7.45 8.49 -14.37
N HIS A 40 6.15 8.64 -14.09
CA HIS A 40 5.23 7.51 -14.05
C HIS A 40 5.08 6.86 -15.43
N ASP A 41 5.01 7.67 -16.48
CA ASP A 41 4.90 7.21 -17.87
C ASP A 41 6.18 6.51 -18.33
N ASP A 42 7.35 7.06 -18.01
CA ASP A 42 8.65 6.43 -18.31
C ASP A 42 8.79 5.06 -17.64
N LEU A 43 8.38 4.95 -16.37
CA LEU A 43 8.39 3.67 -15.64
C LEU A 43 7.38 2.68 -16.23
N LEU A 44 6.23 3.12 -16.75
CA LEU A 44 5.29 2.23 -17.44
C LEU A 44 5.90 1.66 -18.71
N HIS A 45 6.52 2.51 -19.54
CA HIS A 45 7.19 2.08 -20.77
C HIS A 45 8.32 1.09 -20.47
N GLU A 46 9.17 1.39 -19.47
CA GLU A 46 10.25 0.50 -19.02
C GLU A 46 9.73 -0.87 -18.58
N GLN A 47 8.57 -0.92 -17.92
CA GLN A 47 7.96 -2.16 -17.45
C GLN A 47 7.03 -2.83 -18.48
N ASN A 48 6.98 -2.33 -19.72
CA ASN A 48 6.05 -2.78 -20.76
C ASN A 48 4.60 -2.81 -20.25
N PHE A 49 4.17 -1.76 -19.56
CA PHE A 49 2.81 -1.61 -19.04
C PHE A 49 2.38 -2.77 -18.13
N SER A 50 3.33 -3.36 -17.38
CA SER A 50 3.11 -4.51 -16.50
C SER A 50 3.43 -4.18 -15.05
N CYS A 51 2.54 -4.55 -14.13
CA CYS A 51 2.74 -4.35 -12.69
C CYS A 51 3.96 -5.13 -12.18
N CYS A 52 4.83 -4.45 -11.42
CA CYS A 52 6.08 -5.01 -10.94
C CYS A 52 5.97 -6.24 -10.01
N TYR A 53 4.80 -6.49 -9.40
CA TYR A 53 4.59 -7.66 -8.52
C TYR A 53 3.77 -8.76 -9.20
N TYR A 54 2.54 -8.46 -9.64
CA TYR A 54 1.67 -9.48 -10.27
C TYR A 54 1.93 -9.70 -11.75
N GLY A 55 2.48 -8.72 -12.47
CA GLY A 55 2.65 -8.79 -13.92
C GLY A 55 1.38 -8.57 -14.73
N ARG A 56 0.29 -8.09 -14.13
CA ARG A 56 -0.93 -7.69 -14.87
C ARG A 56 -0.69 -6.40 -15.65
N GLU A 57 -1.46 -6.22 -16.72
CA GLU A 57 -1.46 -4.98 -17.50
C GLU A 57 -1.93 -3.79 -16.65
N ILE A 58 -1.27 -2.65 -16.87
CA ILE A 58 -1.47 -1.39 -16.17
C ILE A 58 -1.22 -0.19 -17.08
N ASP A 59 -1.87 0.93 -16.73
CA ASP A 59 -1.74 2.23 -17.41
C ASP A 59 -1.63 3.34 -16.36
N LEU A 60 -1.55 4.60 -16.80
CA LEU A 60 -1.47 5.77 -15.91
C LEU A 60 -2.66 5.90 -14.94
N ASP A 61 -3.83 5.40 -15.30
CA ASP A 61 -5.08 5.58 -14.53
C ASP A 61 -5.27 4.50 -13.46
N ASN A 62 -4.70 3.31 -13.68
CA ASN A 62 -4.88 2.17 -12.79
C ASN A 62 -3.62 1.79 -11.97
N SER A 63 -2.51 2.49 -12.16
CA SER A 63 -1.24 2.26 -11.44
C SER A 63 -0.70 3.46 -10.65
N HIS A 64 0.33 3.19 -9.86
CA HIS A 64 1.08 4.19 -9.09
C HIS A 64 2.58 3.89 -9.12
N ILE A 65 3.40 4.91 -8.90
CA ILE A 65 4.82 4.75 -8.58
C ILE A 65 4.94 4.18 -7.17
N GLY A 66 5.53 2.98 -7.07
CA GLY A 66 5.82 2.28 -5.83
C GLY A 66 7.32 2.13 -5.63
N HIS A 67 7.73 2.13 -4.36
CA HIS A 67 9.11 1.89 -3.99
C HIS A 67 9.37 0.39 -3.77
N PHE A 68 10.48 -0.14 -4.29
CA PHE A 68 10.92 -1.50 -4.00
C PHE A 68 11.31 -1.61 -2.52
N ARG A 69 12.29 -0.81 -2.09
CA ARG A 69 12.58 -0.52 -0.68
C ARG A 69 11.73 0.65 -0.21
N PRO A 70 10.94 0.50 0.86
CA PRO A 70 10.00 1.52 1.31
C PRO A 70 10.72 2.80 1.75
N GLN A 71 10.03 3.94 1.72
CA GLN A 71 10.60 5.20 2.21
C GLN A 71 10.94 5.14 3.70
N GLU A 72 10.12 4.45 4.50
CA GLU A 72 10.40 4.21 5.92
C GLU A 72 11.65 3.33 6.05
N GLY A 73 12.70 3.87 6.69
CA GLY A 73 13.99 3.21 6.85
C GLY A 73 14.95 3.33 5.66
N TYR A 74 14.52 3.83 4.49
CA TYR A 74 15.36 3.96 3.29
C TYR A 74 15.15 5.32 2.59
N LEU A 75 15.18 6.42 3.35
CA LEU A 75 14.95 7.77 2.83
C LEU A 75 15.88 8.15 1.66
N LEU A 76 17.14 7.72 1.70
CA LEU A 76 18.11 7.97 0.63
C LEU A 76 17.72 7.30 -0.70
N LEU A 77 16.87 6.28 -0.67
CA LEU A 77 16.41 5.55 -1.85
C LEU A 77 15.05 6.06 -2.37
N ALA A 78 14.48 7.09 -1.74
CA ALA A 78 13.14 7.57 -2.07
C ALA A 78 13.04 8.16 -3.49
N LEU A 79 14.15 8.68 -4.02
CA LEU A 79 14.27 9.26 -5.37
C LEU A 79 15.23 8.48 -6.27
N GLU A 80 15.76 7.35 -5.81
CA GLU A 80 16.64 6.52 -6.63
C GLU A 80 15.81 5.82 -7.70
N TYR A 81 16.08 6.07 -8.97
CA TYR A 81 15.32 5.50 -10.08
C TYR A 81 15.31 3.96 -10.07
N SER A 82 16.42 3.35 -9.63
CA SER A 82 16.57 1.91 -9.38
C SER A 82 15.75 1.39 -8.20
N ASN A 83 15.03 2.24 -7.48
CA ASN A 83 14.12 1.86 -6.41
C ASN A 83 12.65 2.17 -6.77
N LEU A 84 12.39 2.81 -7.92
CA LEU A 84 11.07 3.22 -8.37
C LEU A 84 10.54 2.29 -9.47
N HIS A 85 9.28 1.89 -9.31
CA HIS A 85 8.58 0.95 -10.18
C HIS A 85 7.10 1.35 -10.31
N THR A 86 6.40 0.82 -11.32
CA THR A 86 4.94 0.92 -11.37
C THR A 86 4.25 -0.32 -10.80
N SER A 87 3.31 -0.09 -9.89
CA SER A 87 2.47 -1.11 -9.28
C SER A 87 1.00 -0.77 -9.55
N CYS A 88 0.15 -1.79 -9.70
CA CYS A 88 -1.29 -1.59 -9.85
C CYS A 88 -1.95 -1.09 -8.56
N LEU A 89 -3.24 -0.74 -8.68
CA LEU A 89 -4.10 -0.10 -7.68
C LEU A 89 -3.75 1.37 -7.45
N ARG A 90 -4.09 2.25 -8.40
CA ARG A 90 -4.00 3.70 -8.16
C ARG A 90 -4.99 4.22 -7.12
N LYS A 91 -6.22 3.69 -7.15
CA LYS A 91 -7.31 4.08 -6.26
C LYS A 91 -7.76 2.83 -5.49
N THR A 92 -7.76 2.93 -4.17
CA THR A 92 -8.35 1.91 -3.30
C THR A 92 -9.74 2.39 -2.87
N LYS A 93 -10.70 1.47 -2.77
CA LYS A 93 -12.01 1.74 -2.14
C LYS A 93 -12.03 1.03 -0.79
N LEU A 94 -12.65 1.65 0.21
CA LEU A 94 -12.83 1.02 1.51
C LEU A 94 -13.55 -0.32 1.35
N GLY A 95 -13.02 -1.37 1.97
CA GLY A 95 -13.55 -2.73 1.88
C GLY A 95 -12.97 -3.59 0.75
N ASN A 96 -12.24 -3.01 -0.22
CA ASN A 96 -11.55 -3.80 -1.23
C ASN A 96 -10.24 -4.38 -0.69
N PRO A 97 -9.89 -5.63 -1.03
CA PRO A 97 -8.62 -6.21 -0.63
C PRO A 97 -7.45 -5.42 -1.25
N LEU A 98 -6.48 -5.07 -0.41
CA LEU A 98 -5.22 -4.48 -0.87
C LEU A 98 -4.34 -5.57 -1.48
N HIS A 99 -3.57 -5.19 -2.49
CA HIS A 99 -2.62 -6.09 -3.13
C HIS A 99 -1.39 -5.34 -3.68
N CYS A 100 -0.36 -6.06 -4.10
CA CYS A 100 0.90 -5.47 -4.62
C CYS A 100 1.53 -4.44 -3.65
N GLY A 101 1.96 -3.27 -4.15
CA GLY A 101 2.61 -2.23 -3.37
C GLY A 101 1.79 -1.78 -2.15
N HIS A 102 0.47 -1.69 -2.27
CA HIS A 102 -0.39 -1.33 -1.13
C HIS A 102 -0.47 -2.42 -0.06
N TYR A 103 -0.43 -3.70 -0.45
CA TYR A 103 -0.39 -4.80 0.51
C TYR A 103 0.99 -4.94 1.17
N LYS A 104 2.05 -4.80 0.37
CA LYS A 104 3.44 -4.77 0.84
C LYS A 104 3.63 -3.64 1.87
N SER A 105 3.07 -2.46 1.62
CA SER A 105 3.24 -1.29 2.49
C SER A 105 4.74 -1.06 2.77
N ASN A 106 5.11 -0.85 4.04
CA ASN A 106 6.48 -0.66 4.49
C ASN A 106 7.23 -1.98 4.77
N TRP A 107 6.63 -3.15 4.49
CA TRP A 107 7.33 -4.41 4.66
C TRP A 107 8.46 -4.56 3.65
N PHE A 108 9.65 -4.89 4.15
CA PHE A 108 10.83 -5.21 3.37
C PHE A 108 11.78 -6.05 4.20
N ASP A 109 12.23 -7.17 3.65
CA ASP A 109 13.25 -8.02 4.21
C ASP A 109 14.25 -8.40 3.11
N GLU A 110 15.55 -8.23 3.37
CA GLU A 110 16.59 -8.45 2.37
C GLU A 110 16.64 -9.88 1.82
N SER A 111 16.23 -10.85 2.64
CA SER A 111 16.26 -12.26 2.28
C SER A 111 14.93 -12.78 1.74
N LEU A 112 13.81 -12.16 2.12
CA LEU A 112 12.46 -12.65 1.82
C LEU A 112 11.67 -11.77 0.83
N HIS A 113 12.18 -10.61 0.43
CA HIS A 113 11.46 -9.73 -0.50
C HIS A 113 11.22 -10.38 -1.87
N ILE A 114 10.13 -9.97 -2.51
CA ILE A 114 9.91 -10.24 -3.93
C ILE A 114 10.62 -9.14 -4.72
N SER A 115 11.72 -9.49 -5.36
CA SER A 115 12.52 -8.53 -6.15
C SER A 115 11.93 -8.34 -7.54
N PRO A 116 11.61 -7.09 -7.96
CA PRO A 116 11.25 -6.76 -9.35
C PRO A 116 12.34 -7.13 -10.38
N TYR A 117 13.57 -7.32 -9.91
CA TYR A 117 14.74 -7.66 -10.72
C TYR A 117 15.00 -9.16 -10.86
N GLY A 118 14.34 -9.96 -10.03
CA GLY A 118 14.54 -11.39 -9.97
C GLY A 118 13.97 -12.11 -11.20
N ARG A 119 14.65 -13.17 -11.64
CA ARG A 119 14.08 -14.18 -12.55
C ARG A 119 13.17 -15.19 -11.83
N LYS A 120 13.06 -15.12 -10.50
CA LYS A 120 12.37 -16.14 -9.70
C LYS A 120 10.85 -16.01 -9.80
N LEU A 121 10.22 -17.03 -10.35
CA LEU A 121 8.78 -17.27 -10.26
C LEU A 121 8.42 -17.60 -8.81
N ARG A 122 7.50 -16.80 -8.23
CA ARG A 122 6.77 -16.99 -6.97
C ARG A 122 7.63 -17.26 -5.72
N ALA A 123 8.14 -16.19 -5.11
CA ALA A 123 8.27 -16.18 -3.66
C ALA A 123 6.88 -15.89 -3.06
N THR A 124 6.41 -16.77 -2.19
CA THR A 124 5.17 -16.57 -1.42
C THR A 124 5.43 -15.43 -0.45
N VAL A 125 4.71 -14.30 -0.59
CA VAL A 125 4.68 -13.29 0.48
C VAL A 125 4.19 -14.01 1.75
N PRO A 126 4.92 -13.97 2.88
CA PRO A 126 4.45 -14.61 4.10
C PRO A 126 3.10 -14.02 4.51
N LEU A 127 2.09 -14.88 4.65
CA LEU A 127 0.87 -14.57 5.39
C LEU A 127 1.26 -14.41 6.86
N SER A 128 1.58 -13.18 7.29
CA SER A 128 1.41 -12.62 8.64
C SER A 128 2.54 -11.64 8.98
N ALA A 129 2.22 -10.35 8.91
CA ALA A 129 2.68 -9.44 9.95
C ALA A 129 1.42 -9.07 10.73
N ASP A 130 1.13 -9.87 11.75
CA ASP A 130 0.12 -9.52 12.75
C ASP A 130 0.40 -8.10 13.23
N ARG A 131 -0.61 -7.25 13.03
CA ARG A 131 -0.65 -5.87 13.48
C ARG A 131 -0.67 -5.87 15.01
N LYS A 132 0.48 -6.07 15.66
CA LYS A 132 0.61 -5.93 17.12
C LYS A 132 0.47 -4.45 17.45
N ASN A 133 -0.74 -4.12 17.88
CA ASN A 133 -1.14 -2.84 18.45
C ASN A 133 -0.29 -2.55 19.71
N SER A 134 0.74 -1.73 19.57
CA SER A 134 1.58 -1.29 20.69
C SER A 134 0.95 -0.06 21.37
N LYS A 135 0.04 -0.28 22.33
CA LYS A 135 -0.20 0.66 23.43
C LYS A 135 -0.48 -0.11 24.72
N LEU A 136 0.59 -0.56 25.36
CA LEU A 136 0.63 -0.83 26.80
C LEU A 136 1.38 0.32 27.46
N SER A 137 0.67 1.15 28.20
CA SER A 137 1.25 1.93 29.30
C SER A 137 0.25 2.00 30.46
N ARG A 138 0.37 0.97 31.30
CA ARG A 138 0.25 0.94 32.77
C ARG A 138 -0.24 2.23 33.46
N LYS A 139 -1.23 2.06 34.35
CA LYS A 139 -1.07 2.33 35.80
C LYS A 139 -2.14 1.61 36.61
N SER A 140 -1.67 0.70 37.46
CA SER A 140 -2.39 0.08 38.57
C SER A 140 -2.67 1.10 39.68
N SER A 141 -3.84 1.05 40.33
CA SER A 141 -3.95 0.82 41.78
C SER A 141 -5.39 0.90 42.32
N ARG A 142 -5.66 0.05 43.32
CA ARG A 142 -6.59 0.19 44.47
C ARG A 142 -8.10 -0.12 44.33
N ARG A 143 -8.43 -1.30 44.89
CA ARG A 143 -9.43 -1.64 45.93
C ARG A 143 -10.86 -1.08 45.89
N ASN A 144 -11.76 -2.05 46.03
CA ASN A 144 -12.97 -2.14 46.88
C ASN A 144 -14.35 -1.69 46.37
N ASN A 145 -15.25 -2.66 46.60
CA ASN A 145 -16.65 -2.61 47.02
C ASN A 145 -17.82 -2.38 46.05
N ASP A 146 -18.75 -3.33 46.20
CA ASP A 146 -20.20 -3.22 46.31
C ASP A 146 -21.08 -2.94 45.08
N ARG A 147 -21.96 -3.94 44.87
CA ARG A 147 -23.42 -3.83 44.69
C ARG A 147 -23.93 -2.66 43.83
N LYS A 148 -24.48 -3.00 42.66
CA LYS A 148 -25.94 -3.04 42.41
C LYS A 148 -26.24 -3.27 40.93
N ALA A 149 -27.38 -3.94 40.74
CA ALA A 149 -28.02 -4.29 39.49
C ALA A 149 -28.25 -3.09 38.55
N CYS A 150 -28.21 -3.33 37.24
CA CYS A 150 -29.32 -2.91 36.38
C CYS A 150 -29.40 -3.82 35.14
N THR A 151 -30.61 -4.27 34.90
CA THR A 151 -31.09 -5.21 33.90
C THR A 151 -31.27 -4.56 32.53
N ARG A 152 -31.14 -5.37 31.47
CA ARG A 152 -32.03 -5.49 30.28
C ARG A 152 -31.29 -6.34 29.24
N HIS A 153 -31.51 -7.66 29.22
CA HIS A 153 -32.50 -8.36 28.37
C HIS A 153 -32.38 -7.98 26.88
N CYS A 154 -31.93 -8.94 26.08
CA CYS A 154 -32.68 -9.51 24.95
C CYS A 154 -31.95 -10.75 24.43
N LEU A 155 -32.51 -11.92 24.73
CA LEU A 155 -32.28 -13.19 24.02
C LEU A 155 -33.56 -13.56 23.25
N PRO A 156 -33.51 -14.53 22.32
CA PRO A 156 -34.16 -14.42 21.02
C PRO A 156 -35.36 -15.37 20.84
N ASP A 157 -35.76 -15.49 19.57
CA ASP A 157 -36.36 -16.64 18.86
C ASP A 157 -37.85 -16.54 18.43
N LYS A 158 -37.98 -16.45 17.10
CA LYS A 158 -38.71 -17.36 16.18
C LYS A 158 -40.24 -17.45 16.15
N THR A 159 -40.68 -17.67 14.88
CA THR A 159 -41.88 -18.40 14.39
C THR A 159 -43.22 -17.68 14.59
N THR A 160 -44.24 -17.67 13.71
CA THR A 160 -44.55 -18.29 12.39
C THR A 160 -45.89 -17.68 11.91
N LEU A 161 -46.12 -17.72 10.59
CA LEU A 161 -47.40 -17.82 9.82
C LEU A 161 -48.60 -16.89 10.12
N GLY A 162 -49.23 -16.41 9.04
CA GLY A 162 -50.70 -16.34 8.98
C GLY A 162 -51.34 -15.19 8.21
N SER A 163 -51.43 -15.36 6.90
CA SER A 163 -52.56 -15.11 5.96
C SER A 163 -53.61 -13.98 6.16
N HIS A 164 -54.04 -13.46 4.99
CA HIS A 164 -55.25 -12.68 4.66
C HIS A 164 -55.28 -11.21 5.14
N HIS A 165 -55.81 -10.20 4.42
CA HIS A 165 -56.86 -10.17 3.39
C HIS A 165 -56.69 -8.90 2.52
N ARG A 166 -57.16 -8.98 1.27
CA ARG A 166 -57.39 -7.86 0.31
C ARG A 166 -58.30 -6.79 0.91
N PHE A 167 -58.20 -5.53 0.45
CA PHE A 167 -59.33 -4.76 -0.12
C PHE A 167 -58.82 -3.49 -0.85
N PHE A 168 -59.29 -3.36 -2.10
CA PHE A 168 -59.33 -2.24 -3.06
C PHE A 168 -58.06 -1.42 -3.36
#